data_AF-A0A3D2I721-F1
#
_entry.id   AF-A0A3D2I721-F1
#
_cell.length_a   1.000
_cell.length_b   1.000
_cell.length_c   1.000
_cell.angle_alpha   90.00
_cell.angle_beta   90.00
_cell.angle_gamma   90.00
#
_symmetry.space_group_name_H-M   'P 1'
#
loop_
_entity.id
_entity.type
_entity.pdbx_description
1 polymer ?
#
loop_
_entity_poly.entity_id
_entity_poly.type
_entity_poly.pdbx_seq_one_letter_code
_entity_poly.pdbx_strand_id
1 'polypeptide(L)'
;MKKIWMIFCFSLLFCSTVFFGCENKENQNEEIVLRIANWEEYLDEGGWDEDETIDLDEKTKILGRENMVDDFESWYEKTYGEKVRVEYSTFGTNEDLYNQMTLGDTFDLVCPSEYMIMKLMKEKKLEPFSEDFFDTSKKENYYSRGVSPYIKNVFDDLKISGESLSRYGAGYMWGVMGLVYNPSAVSKEDVRHWSVLLDEKYRKQVTMKDSVRDSYLVALTILKEKKLLSEEFQKAMETTHCLTDELNDTSEQTVTKVQTILEKMRKNSYSLETDSGKADMVTGKVVLNMQWSGDGVYTMDEAEKDGLELSYAVPEEGSNLWFDGFCMMKNGISGDAKKKQAAQAFINYISRPDNVIRNMYYVGYTSVIAGGDSNLVFRYADWCYGAEEDEEEVSPYDLSYFFSGAKETKNKYVLEVPKSQVSRQVSAQYPEQSVLKRSAVMQCFSGEANRRISRMWIRVRCF
;
A
#
# COMPACT_ATOMS: atom_id res chain seq x y z
N MET A 1 29.64 -15.88 3.92
CA MET A 1 30.40 -16.76 2.99
C MET A 1 29.58 -17.99 2.65
N LYS A 2 28.84 -17.97 1.53
CA LYS A 2 28.38 -19.16 0.79
C LYS A 2 28.39 -18.78 -0.70
N LYS A 3 28.93 -19.67 -1.53
CA LYS A 3 29.38 -19.46 -2.91
C LYS A 3 28.21 -19.59 -3.89
N ILE A 4 28.09 -18.65 -4.82
CA ILE A 4 27.24 -18.75 -6.03
C ILE A 4 28.12 -19.19 -7.19
N TRP A 5 27.71 -20.23 -7.92
CA TRP A 5 28.30 -20.63 -9.20
C TRP A 5 27.35 -20.18 -10.32
N MET A 6 27.78 -19.18 -11.10
CA MET A 6 27.22 -18.85 -12.41
C MET A 6 27.77 -19.81 -13.45
N ILE A 7 26.89 -20.43 -14.25
CA ILE A 7 27.27 -21.09 -15.50
C ILE A 7 26.59 -20.33 -16.64
N PHE A 8 27.44 -19.69 -17.47
CA PHE A 8 27.09 -19.17 -18.79
C PHE A 8 27.27 -20.32 -19.81
N CYS A 9 26.28 -20.56 -20.67
CA CYS A 9 26.47 -21.32 -21.90
C CYS A 9 25.87 -20.56 -23.09
N PHE A 10 26.73 -20.31 -24.08
CA PHE A 10 26.44 -19.66 -25.35
C PHE A 10 25.98 -20.69 -26.40
N SER A 11 24.90 -20.33 -27.11
CA SER A 11 24.54 -20.56 -28.52
C SER A 11 24.83 -21.91 -29.22
N LEU A 12 23.81 -22.42 -29.93
CA LEU A 12 23.96 -22.97 -31.29
C LEU A 12 22.64 -22.91 -32.07
N LEU A 13 22.66 -22.21 -33.20
CA LEU A 13 21.64 -22.26 -34.25
C LEU A 13 21.55 -23.67 -34.84
N PHE A 14 20.33 -24.15 -35.12
CA PHE A 14 20.09 -25.05 -36.25
C PHE A 14 18.74 -24.77 -36.93
N CYS A 15 18.77 -24.90 -38.26
CA CYS A 15 17.77 -24.46 -39.22
C CYS A 15 16.67 -25.53 -39.45
N SER A 16 15.44 -25.04 -39.62
CA SER A 16 14.30 -25.54 -40.41
C SER A 16 14.04 -27.05 -40.62
N THR A 17 12.81 -27.47 -40.32
CA THR A 17 11.96 -28.23 -41.25
C THR A 17 10.48 -28.04 -40.90
N VAL A 18 9.68 -27.77 -41.92
CA VAL A 18 8.22 -27.66 -41.89
C VAL A 18 7.64 -29.07 -42.01
N PHE A 19 6.82 -29.49 -41.06
CA PHE A 19 5.91 -30.62 -41.22
C PHE A 19 4.46 -30.17 -40.99
N PHE A 20 3.67 -30.25 -42.06
CA PHE A 20 2.21 -30.25 -42.00
C PHE A 20 1.76 -31.55 -41.34
N GLY A 21 1.16 -31.44 -40.15
CA GLY A 21 0.44 -32.51 -39.48
C GLY A 21 -0.96 -32.04 -39.12
N CYS A 22 -1.98 -32.63 -39.73
CA CYS A 22 -3.34 -32.60 -39.18
C CYS A 22 -3.32 -33.39 -37.88
N GLU A 23 -3.66 -32.74 -36.76
CA GLU A 23 -3.79 -33.44 -35.49
C GLU A 23 -5.05 -33.01 -34.73
N ASN A 24 -5.54 -33.99 -33.99
CA ASN A 24 -6.90 -34.13 -33.52
C ASN A 24 -7.32 -33.01 -32.55
N LYS A 25 -8.62 -32.67 -32.58
CA LYS A 25 -9.32 -32.04 -31.47
C LYS A 25 -9.41 -33.02 -30.30
N GLU A 26 -8.30 -33.22 -29.60
CA GLU A 26 -8.37 -33.58 -28.19
C GLU A 26 -8.66 -32.30 -27.41
N ASN A 27 -9.59 -32.36 -26.46
CA ASN A 27 -9.80 -31.31 -25.46
C ASN A 27 -8.50 -31.14 -24.66
N GLN A 28 -7.55 -30.37 -25.18
CA GLN A 28 -6.47 -29.82 -24.37
C GLN A 28 -7.15 -28.79 -23.46
N ASN A 29 -7.19 -29.10 -22.16
CA ASN A 29 -7.45 -28.10 -21.12
C ASN A 29 -6.29 -27.09 -21.23
N GLU A 30 -6.47 -26.07 -22.08
CA GLU A 30 -5.48 -25.03 -22.32
C GLU A 30 -5.22 -24.32 -20.98
N GLU A 31 -4.01 -24.43 -20.46
CA GLU A 31 -3.59 -23.82 -19.20
C GLU A 31 -3.79 -22.30 -19.28
N ILE A 32 -4.51 -21.74 -18.31
CA ILE A 32 -4.74 -20.29 -18.24
C ILE A 32 -3.45 -19.63 -17.75
N VAL A 33 -2.80 -18.82 -18.58
CA VAL A 33 -1.65 -18.02 -18.13
C VAL A 33 -2.13 -16.66 -17.63
N LEU A 34 -1.87 -16.37 -16.35
CA LEU A 34 -2.24 -15.12 -15.68
C LEU A 34 -0.98 -14.29 -15.37
N ARG A 35 -0.78 -13.18 -16.10
CA ARG A 35 0.37 -12.28 -15.91
C ARG A 35 0.05 -11.20 -14.88
N ILE A 36 0.77 -11.23 -13.77
CA ILE A 36 0.57 -10.31 -12.65
C ILE A 36 1.80 -9.42 -12.51
N ALA A 37 1.60 -8.10 -12.40
CA ALA A 37 2.63 -7.16 -11.99
C ALA A 37 2.30 -6.55 -10.63
N ASN A 38 3.22 -6.63 -9.67
CA ASN A 38 3.05 -6.07 -8.33
C ASN A 38 4.35 -5.39 -7.85
N TRP A 39 4.32 -4.75 -6.67
CA TRP A 39 5.51 -4.26 -6.01
C TRP A 39 6.47 -5.41 -5.62
N GLU A 40 7.75 -5.09 -5.50
CA GLU A 40 8.76 -6.00 -4.94
C GLU A 40 8.40 -6.36 -3.49
N GLU A 41 8.63 -7.61 -3.09
CA GLU A 41 8.39 -8.12 -1.73
C GLU A 41 6.96 -7.89 -1.19
N TYR A 42 5.95 -7.82 -2.07
CA TYR A 42 4.58 -7.45 -1.70
C TYR A 42 3.59 -8.58 -1.66
N LEU A 43 4.05 -9.82 -1.84
CA LEU A 43 3.26 -11.05 -1.70
C LEU A 43 4.14 -12.10 -1.02
N ASP A 44 3.60 -12.81 -0.02
CA ASP A 44 4.37 -13.79 0.74
C ASP A 44 4.98 -14.88 -0.15
N GLU A 45 6.31 -14.99 -0.09
CA GLU A 45 7.09 -15.92 -0.89
C GLU A 45 7.20 -17.31 -0.25
N GLY A 46 6.68 -17.48 0.97
CA GLY A 46 6.79 -18.70 1.74
C GLY A 46 8.19 -18.89 2.33
N GLY A 47 8.54 -20.13 2.66
CA GLY A 47 9.85 -20.46 3.24
C GLY A 47 10.06 -20.01 4.67
N TRP A 48 8.97 -19.75 5.42
CA TRP A 48 9.02 -19.45 6.85
C TRP A 48 9.72 -20.57 7.62
N ASP A 49 10.37 -20.22 8.73
CA ASP A 49 11.07 -21.20 9.57
C ASP A 49 10.08 -22.27 10.11
N GLU A 50 10.57 -23.48 10.43
CA GLU A 50 9.68 -24.60 10.80
C GLU A 50 8.84 -24.33 12.07
N ASP A 51 9.34 -23.49 12.96
CA ASP A 51 8.72 -23.02 14.20
C ASP A 51 8.02 -21.66 14.06
N GLU A 52 8.16 -20.98 12.91
CA GLU A 52 7.49 -19.71 12.64
C GLU A 52 6.01 -19.95 12.35
N THR A 53 5.15 -19.49 13.25
CA THR A 53 3.71 -19.71 13.20
C THR A 53 2.99 -18.57 13.90
N ILE A 54 1.93 -18.06 13.28
CA ILE A 54 1.00 -17.14 13.95
C ILE A 54 -0.09 -17.99 14.62
N ASP A 55 -0.07 -18.05 15.95
CA ASP A 55 -1.04 -18.79 16.76
C ASP A 55 -2.09 -17.83 17.32
N LEU A 56 -3.25 -17.76 16.65
CA LEU A 56 -4.33 -16.85 17.03
C LEU A 56 -5.30 -17.50 18.01
N ASP A 57 -5.45 -18.83 17.97
CA ASP A 57 -6.10 -19.68 18.98
C ASP A 57 -5.78 -21.16 18.79
N GLU A 58 -6.28 -21.98 19.73
CA GLU A 58 -6.24 -23.45 19.71
C GLU A 58 -6.56 -24.10 18.36
N LYS A 59 -7.29 -23.42 17.45
CA LYS A 59 -7.74 -23.97 16.16
C LYS A 59 -7.15 -23.27 14.94
N THR A 60 -6.52 -22.11 15.10
CA THR A 60 -6.12 -21.24 13.99
C THR A 60 -4.63 -20.95 14.07
N LYS A 61 -3.88 -21.73 13.31
CA LYS A 61 -2.45 -21.53 13.08
C LYS A 61 -2.24 -21.14 11.62
N ILE A 62 -1.51 -20.06 11.40
CA ILE A 62 -1.17 -19.58 10.06
C ILE A 62 0.31 -19.82 9.82
N LEU A 63 0.62 -20.39 8.65
CA LEU A 63 1.94 -20.84 8.23
C LEU A 63 2.22 -20.31 6.82
N GLY A 64 3.46 -19.93 6.54
CA GLY A 64 3.93 -19.53 5.21
C GLY A 64 4.98 -20.49 4.66
N ARG A 65 4.59 -21.75 4.40
CA ARG A 65 5.54 -22.78 3.92
C ARG A 65 5.84 -22.69 2.43
N GLU A 66 4.81 -22.76 1.59
CA GLU A 66 4.91 -22.65 0.14
C GLU A 66 4.71 -21.20 -0.29
N ASN A 67 5.06 -20.81 -1.53
CA ASN A 67 4.77 -19.46 -2.01
C ASN A 67 3.24 -19.25 -2.18
N MET A 68 2.73 -18.04 -1.88
CA MET A 68 1.29 -17.74 -2.00
C MET A 68 0.73 -17.94 -3.44
N VAL A 69 1.56 -17.75 -4.45
CA VAL A 69 1.22 -18.00 -5.86
C VAL A 69 1.01 -19.49 -6.12
N ASP A 70 1.93 -20.34 -5.67
CA ASP A 70 1.83 -21.80 -5.86
C ASP A 70 0.60 -22.38 -5.14
N ASP A 71 0.32 -21.85 -3.94
CA ASP A 71 -0.88 -22.17 -3.18
C ASP A 71 -2.15 -21.75 -3.94
N PHE A 72 -2.15 -20.57 -4.59
CA PHE A 72 -3.26 -20.12 -5.41
C PHE A 72 -3.47 -21.02 -6.63
N GLU A 73 -2.42 -21.38 -7.37
CA GLU A 73 -2.52 -22.25 -8.55
C GLU A 73 -3.14 -23.62 -8.17
N SER A 74 -2.63 -24.21 -7.08
CA SER A 74 -3.13 -25.47 -6.53
C SER A 74 -4.58 -25.36 -6.06
N TRP A 75 -4.92 -24.27 -5.38
CA TRP A 75 -6.29 -24.00 -4.95
C TRP A 75 -7.23 -23.80 -6.14
N TYR A 76 -6.78 -23.11 -7.19
CA TYR A 76 -7.58 -22.83 -8.39
C TYR A 76 -7.90 -24.13 -9.14
N GLU A 77 -6.91 -25.00 -9.37
CA GLU A 77 -7.13 -26.32 -9.99
C GLU A 77 -8.11 -27.17 -9.19
N LYS A 78 -7.95 -27.21 -7.86
CA LYS A 78 -8.87 -27.95 -6.99
C LYS A 78 -10.29 -27.38 -6.99
N THR A 79 -10.44 -26.06 -7.08
CA THR A 79 -11.73 -25.37 -6.96
C THR A 79 -12.50 -25.38 -8.27
N TYR A 80 -11.83 -25.18 -9.40
CA TYR A 80 -12.46 -24.98 -10.70
C TYR A 80 -12.22 -26.12 -11.69
N GLY A 81 -11.32 -27.06 -11.40
CA GLY A 81 -10.96 -28.15 -12.31
C GLY A 81 -10.19 -27.70 -13.56
N GLU A 82 -9.67 -26.47 -13.54
CA GLU A 82 -8.90 -25.84 -14.61
C GLU A 82 -7.53 -25.44 -14.06
N LYS A 83 -6.48 -25.55 -14.87
CA LYS A 83 -5.13 -25.13 -14.49
C LYS A 83 -4.94 -23.65 -14.78
N VAL A 84 -4.32 -22.96 -13.84
CA VAL A 84 -3.80 -21.61 -14.02
C VAL A 84 -2.30 -21.64 -13.71
N ARG A 85 -1.52 -20.92 -14.51
CA ARG A 85 -0.12 -20.64 -14.25
C ARG A 85 0.07 -19.14 -14.16
N VAL A 86 0.59 -18.67 -13.05
CA VAL A 86 0.83 -17.27 -12.76
C VAL A 86 2.24 -16.91 -13.21
N GLU A 87 2.33 -15.90 -14.08
CA GLU A 87 3.59 -15.25 -14.42
C GLU A 87 3.68 -13.99 -13.58
N TYR A 88 4.33 -14.10 -12.42
CA TYR A 88 4.48 -13.00 -11.47
C TYR A 88 5.72 -12.15 -11.82
N SER A 89 5.53 -10.84 -11.87
CA SER A 89 6.56 -9.85 -12.18
C SER A 89 6.49 -8.70 -11.19
N THR A 90 7.64 -8.06 -10.94
CA THR A 90 7.74 -6.97 -9.98
C THR A 90 8.17 -5.66 -10.63
N PHE A 91 7.83 -4.55 -9.98
CA PHE A 91 8.31 -3.21 -10.33
C PHE A 91 8.63 -2.40 -9.07
N GLY A 92 9.63 -1.51 -9.18
CA GLY A 92 10.06 -0.65 -8.06
C GLY A 92 9.34 0.69 -7.99
N THR A 93 8.75 1.17 -9.09
CA THR A 93 7.95 2.41 -9.13
C THR A 93 6.75 2.28 -10.07
N ASN A 94 5.70 3.06 -9.80
CA ASN A 94 4.55 3.19 -10.70
C ASN A 94 4.97 3.64 -12.12
N GLU A 95 5.99 4.50 -12.23
CA GLU A 95 6.55 4.94 -13.50
C GLU A 95 7.22 3.80 -14.27
N ASP A 96 7.92 2.88 -13.59
CA ASP A 96 8.51 1.69 -14.21
C ASP A 96 7.43 0.77 -14.78
N LEU A 97 6.39 0.45 -14.00
CA LEU A 97 5.23 -0.31 -14.48
C LEU A 97 4.61 0.34 -15.73
N TYR A 98 4.39 1.65 -15.68
CA TYR A 98 3.80 2.38 -16.80
C TYR A 98 4.70 2.36 -18.05
N ASN A 99 6.02 2.42 -17.87
CA ASN A 99 6.99 2.33 -18.95
C ASN A 99 7.02 0.92 -19.56
N GLN A 100 7.05 -0.14 -18.75
CA GLN A 100 6.97 -1.54 -19.21
C GLN A 100 5.75 -1.76 -20.11
N MET A 101 4.55 -1.34 -19.64
CA MET A 101 3.32 -1.40 -20.43
C MET A 101 3.39 -0.60 -21.73
N THR A 102 4.10 0.53 -21.74
CA THR A 102 4.25 1.38 -22.93
C THR A 102 5.22 0.79 -23.94
N LEU A 103 6.23 0.05 -23.48
CA LEU A 103 7.24 -0.61 -24.32
C LEU A 103 6.74 -1.92 -24.95
N GLY A 104 5.60 -2.44 -24.48
CA GLY A 104 4.91 -3.57 -25.11
C GLY A 104 4.60 -4.72 -24.17
N ASP A 105 5.04 -4.66 -22.91
CA ASP A 105 4.72 -5.69 -21.93
C ASP A 105 3.21 -5.73 -21.69
N THR A 106 2.66 -6.94 -21.65
CA THR A 106 1.22 -7.17 -21.47
C THR A 106 0.99 -7.87 -20.15
N PHE A 107 0.20 -7.23 -19.30
CA PHE A 107 -0.24 -7.79 -18.02
C PHE A 107 -1.74 -8.06 -18.07
N ASP A 108 -2.18 -9.05 -17.31
CA ASP A 108 -3.59 -9.36 -17.11
C ASP A 108 -4.11 -8.64 -15.86
N LEU A 109 -3.30 -8.61 -14.81
CA LEU A 109 -3.59 -7.99 -13.52
C LEU A 109 -2.39 -7.15 -13.05
N VAL A 110 -2.62 -5.94 -12.57
CA VAL A 110 -1.56 -5.08 -12.01
C VAL A 110 -1.98 -4.49 -10.67
N CYS A 111 -1.07 -4.33 -9.72
CA CYS A 111 -1.35 -3.74 -8.40
C CYS A 111 -0.56 -2.44 -8.14
N PRO A 112 -0.92 -1.33 -8.82
CA PRO A 112 -0.25 -0.05 -8.61
C PRO A 112 -0.92 0.76 -7.50
N SER A 113 -0.34 1.93 -7.21
CA SER A 113 -0.95 2.89 -6.28
C SER A 113 -2.18 3.57 -6.87
N GLU A 114 -3.03 4.13 -6.02
CA GLU A 114 -4.34 4.64 -6.38
C GLU A 114 -4.32 5.69 -7.51
N TYR A 115 -3.33 6.59 -7.54
CA TYR A 115 -3.22 7.57 -8.62
C TYR A 115 -2.97 6.93 -10.00
N MET A 116 -2.28 5.79 -10.04
CA MET A 116 -2.02 5.07 -11.28
C MET A 116 -3.27 4.33 -11.72
N ILE A 117 -4.04 3.74 -10.79
CA ILE A 117 -5.39 3.20 -11.09
C ILE A 117 -6.25 4.30 -11.71
N MET A 118 -6.32 5.49 -11.08
CA MET A 118 -7.06 6.65 -11.60
C MET A 118 -6.58 7.07 -13.00
N LYS A 119 -5.27 7.07 -13.25
CA LYS A 119 -4.70 7.37 -14.57
C LYS A 119 -5.11 6.34 -15.61
N LEU A 120 -5.04 5.05 -15.29
CA LEU A 120 -5.44 3.96 -16.19
C LEU A 120 -6.94 3.95 -16.48
N MET A 121 -7.78 4.32 -15.50
CA MET A 121 -9.22 4.58 -15.71
C MET A 121 -9.44 5.70 -16.73
N LYS A 122 -8.75 6.84 -16.56
CA LYS A 122 -8.85 7.98 -17.48
C LYS A 122 -8.40 7.64 -18.91
N GLU A 123 -7.40 6.77 -19.03
CA GLU A 123 -6.92 6.23 -20.31
C GLU A 123 -7.78 5.09 -20.84
N LYS A 124 -8.83 4.69 -20.11
CA LYS A 124 -9.75 3.59 -20.45
C LYS A 124 -9.04 2.24 -20.63
N LYS A 125 -7.89 2.05 -19.99
CA LYS A 125 -7.06 0.83 -20.06
C LYS A 125 -7.52 -0.28 -19.13
N LEU A 126 -8.43 0.00 -18.20
CA LEU A 126 -8.92 -0.98 -17.22
C LEU A 126 -10.22 -1.64 -17.66
N GLU A 127 -10.31 -2.95 -17.40
CA GLU A 127 -11.52 -3.76 -17.51
C GLU A 127 -12.25 -3.72 -16.16
N PRO A 128 -13.56 -3.42 -16.11
CA PRO A 128 -14.28 -3.40 -14.84
C PRO A 128 -14.45 -4.81 -14.28
N PHE A 129 -14.43 -4.90 -12.95
CA PHE A 129 -14.83 -6.12 -12.23
C PHE A 129 -16.28 -6.49 -12.56
N SER A 130 -16.57 -7.79 -12.56
CA SER A 130 -17.93 -8.30 -12.79
C SER A 130 -18.82 -8.06 -11.57
N GLU A 131 -20.14 -8.00 -11.79
CA GLU A 131 -21.12 -7.97 -10.70
C GLU A 131 -20.95 -9.16 -9.74
N ASP A 132 -20.56 -10.31 -10.30
CA ASP A 132 -20.30 -11.54 -9.56
C ASP A 132 -19.20 -11.41 -8.50
N PHE A 133 -18.17 -10.62 -8.80
CA PHE A 133 -17.06 -10.34 -7.89
C PHE A 133 -17.52 -9.52 -6.66
N PHE A 134 -18.53 -8.67 -6.84
CA PHE A 134 -19.09 -7.84 -5.78
C PHE A 134 -20.29 -8.47 -5.06
N ASP A 135 -20.69 -9.70 -5.44
CA ASP A 135 -21.82 -10.38 -4.83
C ASP A 135 -21.49 -10.85 -3.41
N THR A 136 -21.92 -10.06 -2.42
CA THR A 136 -21.72 -10.35 -0.99
C THR A 136 -22.58 -11.51 -0.47
N SER A 137 -23.52 -12.03 -1.27
CA SER A 137 -24.30 -13.22 -0.89
C SER A 137 -23.49 -14.52 -1.03
N LYS A 138 -22.42 -14.50 -1.82
CA LYS A 138 -21.50 -15.64 -1.97
C LYS A 138 -20.52 -15.69 -0.82
N LYS A 139 -20.50 -16.80 -0.09
CA LYS A 139 -19.63 -16.95 1.08
C LYS A 139 -18.15 -16.97 0.69
N GLU A 140 -17.88 -17.43 -0.51
CA GLU A 140 -16.55 -17.57 -1.07
C GLU A 140 -15.99 -16.24 -1.58
N ASN A 141 -16.80 -15.18 -1.68
CA ASN A 141 -16.35 -13.84 -2.08
C ASN A 141 -15.72 -13.08 -0.90
N TYR A 142 -14.54 -13.54 -0.47
CA TYR A 142 -13.76 -12.96 0.61
C TYR A 142 -13.40 -11.48 0.40
N TYR A 143 -13.08 -11.05 -0.83
CA TYR A 143 -12.75 -9.64 -1.09
C TYR A 143 -13.95 -8.72 -0.80
N SER A 144 -15.07 -8.93 -1.49
CA SER A 144 -16.22 -8.02 -1.43
C SER A 144 -16.94 -8.05 -0.08
N ARG A 145 -16.90 -9.18 0.64
CA ARG A 145 -17.39 -9.29 2.01
C ARG A 145 -16.41 -8.78 3.06
N GLY A 146 -15.11 -8.84 2.74
CA GLY A 146 -14.02 -8.60 3.69
C GLY A 146 -13.47 -7.19 3.67
N VAL A 147 -13.61 -6.42 2.59
CA VAL A 147 -13.10 -5.05 2.50
C VAL A 147 -13.65 -4.18 3.63
N SER A 148 -12.76 -3.43 4.29
CA SER A 148 -13.12 -2.50 5.35
C SER A 148 -14.19 -1.51 4.87
N PRO A 149 -15.25 -1.25 5.65
CA PRO A 149 -16.27 -0.25 5.30
C PRO A 149 -15.70 1.15 5.08
N TYR A 150 -14.71 1.57 5.88
CA TYR A 150 -14.03 2.85 5.68
C TYR A 150 -13.37 2.91 4.30
N ILE A 151 -12.55 1.90 3.98
CA ILE A 151 -11.79 1.83 2.72
C ILE A 151 -12.74 1.74 1.52
N LYS A 152 -13.81 0.93 1.64
CA LYS A 152 -14.85 0.81 0.63
C LYS A 152 -15.46 2.17 0.30
N ASN A 153 -15.82 2.96 1.31
CA ASN A 153 -16.39 4.30 1.11
C ASN A 153 -15.40 5.22 0.38
N VAL A 154 -14.11 5.19 0.77
CA VAL A 154 -13.07 5.97 0.08
C VAL A 154 -13.00 5.61 -1.41
N PHE A 155 -12.98 4.32 -1.74
CA PHE A 155 -12.92 3.86 -3.14
C PHE A 155 -14.21 4.16 -3.93
N ASP A 156 -15.37 4.14 -3.28
CA ASP A 156 -16.66 4.48 -3.91
C ASP A 156 -16.77 5.99 -4.21
N ASP A 157 -16.22 6.84 -3.35
CA ASP A 157 -16.28 8.30 -3.46
C ASP A 157 -15.25 8.85 -4.46
N LEU A 158 -14.11 8.19 -4.61
CA LEU A 158 -13.10 8.56 -5.62
C LEU A 158 -13.61 8.23 -7.04
N LYS A 159 -13.99 9.27 -7.80
CA LYS A 159 -14.58 9.12 -9.14
C LYS A 159 -13.70 9.67 -10.25
N ILE A 160 -13.51 8.87 -11.29
CA ILE A 160 -12.85 9.28 -12.55
C ILE A 160 -13.86 9.17 -13.68
N SER A 161 -14.11 10.29 -14.37
CA SER A 161 -15.09 10.37 -15.46
C SER A 161 -16.51 9.89 -15.08
N GLY A 162 -16.90 10.08 -13.81
CA GLY A 162 -18.21 9.68 -13.28
C GLY A 162 -18.30 8.24 -12.78
N GLU A 163 -17.24 7.43 -12.91
CA GLU A 163 -17.18 6.05 -12.40
C GLU A 163 -16.30 5.97 -11.16
N SER A 164 -16.74 5.22 -10.15
CA SER A 164 -16.00 5.02 -8.90
C SER A 164 -14.74 4.17 -9.09
N LEU A 165 -13.70 4.44 -8.31
CA LEU A 165 -12.45 3.67 -8.28
C LEU A 165 -12.74 2.20 -7.96
N SER A 166 -13.65 1.92 -7.02
CA SER A 166 -14.07 0.57 -6.63
C SER A 166 -14.58 -0.31 -7.78
N ARG A 167 -15.03 0.28 -8.89
CA ARG A 167 -15.47 -0.46 -10.08
C ARG A 167 -14.30 -1.13 -10.83
N TYR A 168 -13.10 -0.55 -10.72
CA TYR A 168 -11.93 -0.95 -11.50
C TYR A 168 -10.72 -1.32 -10.64
N GLY A 169 -10.66 -0.88 -9.38
CA GLY A 169 -9.61 -1.18 -8.43
C GLY A 169 -10.15 -1.97 -7.24
N ALA A 170 -9.51 -3.11 -6.96
CA ALA A 170 -9.69 -3.88 -5.74
C ALA A 170 -8.53 -3.54 -4.79
N GLY A 171 -8.79 -2.82 -3.70
CA GLY A 171 -7.74 -2.41 -2.75
C GLY A 171 -6.97 -3.62 -2.21
N TYR A 172 -5.70 -3.41 -1.87
CA TYR A 172 -4.83 -4.46 -1.38
C TYR A 172 -4.22 -4.04 -0.04
N MET A 173 -3.41 -2.99 -0.06
CA MET A 173 -2.76 -2.39 1.11
C MET A 173 -3.11 -0.92 1.22
N TRP A 174 -3.03 -0.38 2.43
CA TRP A 174 -3.30 1.03 2.68
C TRP A 174 -2.50 1.56 3.87
N GLY A 175 -2.45 2.88 3.97
CA GLY A 175 -1.96 3.55 5.15
C GLY A 175 -1.85 5.05 4.97
N VAL A 176 -1.10 5.68 5.87
CA VAL A 176 -0.79 7.11 5.83
C VAL A 176 0.70 7.37 5.70
N MET A 177 1.06 8.55 5.22
CA MET A 177 2.42 9.08 5.32
C MET A 177 2.64 9.71 6.70
N GLY A 178 3.86 9.61 7.23
CA GLY A 178 4.20 10.16 8.53
C GLY A 178 5.69 10.33 8.74
N LEU A 179 6.08 10.40 10.00
CA LEU A 179 7.44 10.63 10.46
C LEU A 179 7.82 9.53 11.45
N VAL A 180 8.83 8.72 11.11
CA VAL A 180 9.54 7.91 12.11
C VAL A 180 10.60 8.80 12.75
N TYR A 181 10.68 8.84 14.07
CA TYR A 181 11.65 9.68 14.79
C TYR A 181 12.19 9.01 16.04
N ASN A 182 13.40 9.42 16.43
CA ASN A 182 13.97 9.06 17.72
C ASN A 182 13.49 10.06 18.79
N PRO A 183 12.64 9.65 19.76
CA PRO A 183 12.09 10.54 20.79
C PRO A 183 13.15 11.11 21.76
N SER A 184 14.35 10.50 21.82
CA SER A 184 15.48 11.05 22.59
C SER A 184 16.18 12.21 21.87
N ALA A 185 15.98 12.36 20.56
CA ALA A 185 16.64 13.38 19.74
C ALA A 185 15.65 14.44 19.19
N VAL A 186 14.42 14.02 18.87
CA VAL A 186 13.37 14.86 18.28
C VAL A 186 12.17 14.89 19.23
N SER A 187 11.70 16.09 19.58
CA SER A 187 10.59 16.22 20.53
C SER A 187 9.24 15.91 19.88
N LYS A 188 8.27 15.45 20.69
CA LYS A 188 6.88 15.26 20.23
C LYS A 188 6.29 16.53 19.63
N GLU A 189 6.63 17.70 20.17
CA GLU A 189 6.13 18.99 19.65
C GLU A 189 6.68 19.30 18.25
N ASP A 190 7.95 18.98 17.99
CA ASP A 190 8.54 19.24 16.68
C ASP A 190 7.85 18.40 15.59
N VAL A 191 7.57 17.11 15.84
CA VAL A 191 6.96 16.20 14.86
C VAL A 191 5.44 16.37 14.69
N ARG A 192 4.80 17.29 15.44
CA ARG A 192 3.40 17.66 15.19
C ARG A 192 3.21 18.37 13.85
N HIS A 193 4.29 18.89 13.27
CA HIS A 193 4.26 19.64 12.01
C HIS A 193 5.31 19.13 11.02
N TRP A 194 4.93 19.01 9.76
CA TRP A 194 5.84 18.68 8.65
C TRP A 194 6.98 19.69 8.48
N SER A 195 6.79 20.92 8.98
CA SER A 195 7.81 21.97 8.96
C SER A 195 9.09 21.61 9.73
N VAL A 196 9.07 20.57 10.58
CA VAL A 196 10.27 19.96 11.17
C VAL A 196 11.32 19.53 10.13
N LEU A 197 10.88 19.14 8.93
CA LEU A 197 11.78 18.76 7.83
C LEU A 197 12.61 19.95 7.30
N LEU A 198 12.20 21.18 7.64
CA LEU A 198 12.90 22.42 7.33
C LEU A 198 13.78 22.92 8.48
N ASP A 199 13.65 22.35 9.67
CA ASP A 199 14.32 22.86 10.87
C ASP A 199 15.82 22.58 10.83
N GLU A 200 16.62 23.65 10.93
CA GLU A 200 18.08 23.59 10.94
C GLU A 200 18.62 22.88 12.19
N LYS A 201 17.81 22.74 13.25
CA LYS A 201 18.12 21.89 14.43
C LYS A 201 18.49 20.46 14.02
N TYR A 202 17.84 19.93 12.98
CA TYR A 202 18.02 18.56 12.49
C TYR A 202 18.80 18.49 11.18
N ARG A 203 19.60 19.54 10.89
CA ARG A 203 20.32 19.63 9.62
C ARG A 203 21.20 18.42 9.36
N LYS A 204 21.00 17.80 8.19
CA LYS A 204 21.65 16.56 7.73
C LYS A 204 21.42 15.34 8.65
N GLN A 205 20.34 15.36 9.43
CA GLN A 205 19.88 14.24 10.26
C GLN A 205 18.39 13.91 10.02
N VAL A 206 17.82 14.45 8.94
CA VAL A 206 16.47 14.13 8.45
C VAL A 206 16.57 13.55 7.05
N THR A 207 15.61 12.75 6.61
CA THR A 207 15.51 12.34 5.19
C THR A 207 14.29 12.96 4.49
N MET A 208 14.25 12.81 3.17
CA MET A 208 13.14 13.17 2.31
C MET A 208 12.95 12.05 1.27
N LYS A 209 11.70 11.76 0.88
CA LYS A 209 11.41 10.72 -0.10
C LYS A 209 11.84 11.08 -1.52
N ASP A 210 12.49 10.17 -2.26
CA ASP A 210 12.65 10.26 -3.74
C ASP A 210 11.34 9.92 -4.48
N SER A 211 10.22 10.46 -4.00
CA SER A 211 8.91 10.37 -4.61
C SER A 211 8.41 11.79 -4.85
N VAL A 212 8.25 12.15 -6.13
CA VAL A 212 7.76 13.48 -6.52
C VAL A 212 6.37 13.75 -5.94
N ARG A 213 5.53 12.72 -5.85
CA ARG A 213 4.14 12.82 -5.42
C ARG A 213 4.05 13.07 -3.92
N ASP A 214 4.67 12.19 -3.14
CA ASP A 214 4.64 12.25 -1.69
C ASP A 214 5.35 13.50 -1.17
N SER A 215 6.53 13.81 -1.73
CA SER A 215 7.25 15.04 -1.38
C SER A 215 6.45 16.29 -1.73
N TYR A 216 5.79 16.32 -2.90
CA TYR A 216 4.95 17.45 -3.29
C TYR A 216 3.79 17.65 -2.31
N LEU A 217 3.10 16.58 -1.90
CA LEU A 217 2.00 16.66 -0.95
C LEU A 217 2.48 17.19 0.41
N VAL A 218 3.60 16.69 0.93
CA VAL A 218 4.18 17.17 2.19
C VAL A 218 4.56 18.65 2.10
N ALA A 219 5.26 19.07 1.03
CA ALA A 219 5.62 20.47 0.86
C ALA A 219 4.41 21.40 0.64
N LEU A 220 3.35 20.90 0.00
CA LEU A 220 2.07 21.60 -0.14
C LEU A 220 1.36 21.76 1.21
N THR A 221 1.45 20.72 2.05
CA THR A 221 0.90 20.72 3.40
C THR A 221 1.62 21.74 4.28
N ILE A 222 2.97 21.80 4.23
CA ILE A 222 3.77 22.86 4.87
C ILE A 222 3.38 24.25 4.34
N LEU A 223 3.21 24.41 3.02
CA LEU A 223 2.83 25.69 2.42
C LEU A 223 1.49 26.21 2.94
N LYS A 224 0.56 25.29 3.24
CA LYS A 224 -0.83 25.59 3.60
C LYS A 224 -1.13 25.39 5.09
N GLU A 225 -0.13 25.07 5.91
CA GLU A 225 -0.24 24.74 7.34
C GLU A 225 -1.20 25.67 8.09
N LYS A 226 -0.96 26.99 8.05
CA LYS A 226 -1.82 28.00 8.72
C LYS A 226 -3.29 27.92 8.29
N LYS A 227 -3.56 27.65 7.01
CA LYS A 227 -4.93 27.52 6.50
C LYS A 227 -5.54 26.21 6.98
N LEU A 228 -4.81 25.09 6.83
CA LEU A 228 -5.27 23.76 7.19
C LEU A 228 -5.58 23.66 8.70
N LEU A 229 -4.79 24.31 9.56
CA LEU A 229 -5.00 24.36 11.01
C LEU A 229 -6.02 25.41 11.47
N SER A 230 -6.58 26.23 10.57
CA SER A 230 -7.54 27.27 10.98
C SER A 230 -8.90 26.67 11.35
N GLU A 231 -9.55 27.21 12.39
CA GLU A 231 -10.89 26.78 12.82
C GLU A 231 -11.92 26.83 11.68
N GLU A 232 -11.84 27.85 10.82
CA GLU A 232 -12.70 28.00 9.66
C GLU A 232 -12.55 26.81 8.69
N PHE A 233 -11.31 26.40 8.41
CA PHE A 233 -11.05 25.29 7.51
C PHE A 233 -11.46 23.95 8.14
N GLN A 234 -11.11 23.73 9.41
CA GLN A 234 -11.51 22.53 10.16
C GLN A 234 -13.03 22.34 10.16
N LYS A 235 -13.80 23.42 10.37
CA LYS A 235 -15.26 23.39 10.26
C LYS A 235 -15.75 23.15 8.83
N ALA A 236 -15.08 23.71 7.83
CA ALA A 236 -15.45 23.49 6.42
C ALA A 236 -15.26 22.03 5.98
N MET A 237 -14.24 21.34 6.50
CA MET A 237 -13.99 19.92 6.20
C MET A 237 -15.13 19.00 6.67
N GLU A 238 -15.91 19.39 7.68
CA GLU A 238 -17.04 18.59 8.15
C GLU A 238 -18.20 18.52 7.13
N THR A 239 -18.24 19.46 6.18
CA THR A 239 -19.39 19.65 5.27
C THR A 239 -19.02 19.70 3.80
N THR A 240 -17.73 19.70 3.45
CA THR A 240 -17.24 19.86 2.08
C THR A 240 -16.01 18.97 1.82
N HIS A 241 -15.65 18.77 0.55
CA HIS A 241 -14.41 18.07 0.14
C HIS A 241 -13.19 19.00 0.03
N CYS A 242 -13.17 20.11 0.77
CA CYS A 242 -12.16 21.17 0.60
C CYS A 242 -10.72 20.69 0.86
N LEU A 243 -10.51 19.70 1.74
CA LEU A 243 -9.18 19.14 2.00
C LEU A 243 -8.55 18.55 0.75
N THR A 244 -9.31 17.75 0.00
CA THR A 244 -8.84 17.12 -1.23
C THR A 244 -8.44 18.17 -2.26
N ASP A 245 -9.21 19.24 -2.42
CA ASP A 245 -8.89 20.34 -3.33
C ASP A 245 -7.60 21.07 -2.91
N GLU A 246 -7.42 21.30 -1.60
CA GLU A 246 -6.23 21.98 -1.10
C GLU A 246 -4.95 21.15 -1.25
N LEU A 247 -5.01 19.86 -0.96
CA LEU A 247 -3.87 18.92 -1.02
C LEU A 247 -3.61 18.36 -2.42
N ASN A 248 -4.45 18.70 -3.41
CA ASN A 248 -4.25 18.39 -4.84
C ASN A 248 -4.06 19.65 -5.71
N ASP A 249 -3.81 20.81 -5.10
CA ASP A 249 -3.56 22.06 -5.83
C ASP A 249 -2.25 21.97 -6.61
N THR A 250 -2.38 21.98 -7.94
CA THR A 250 -1.28 21.93 -8.90
C THR A 250 -1.18 23.19 -9.77
N SER A 251 -1.77 24.30 -9.29
CA SER A 251 -1.69 25.60 -9.97
C SER A 251 -0.23 26.08 -10.11
N GLU A 252 0.06 26.88 -11.13
CA GLU A 252 1.44 27.27 -11.45
C GLU A 252 2.09 28.05 -10.30
N GLN A 253 1.30 28.92 -9.66
CA GLN A 253 1.73 29.68 -8.49
C GLN A 253 2.04 28.75 -7.31
N THR A 254 1.17 27.76 -7.04
CA THR A 254 1.38 26.80 -5.95
C THR A 254 2.61 25.94 -6.21
N VAL A 255 2.76 25.37 -7.41
CA VAL A 255 3.93 24.55 -7.77
C VAL A 255 5.24 25.34 -7.62
N THR A 256 5.25 26.62 -7.97
CA THR A 256 6.43 27.49 -7.79
C THR A 256 6.80 27.67 -6.32
N LYS A 257 5.81 27.89 -5.45
CA LYS A 257 6.03 28.03 -3.99
C LYS A 257 6.47 26.70 -3.37
N VAL A 258 5.86 25.59 -3.78
CA VAL A 258 6.22 24.23 -3.36
C VAL A 258 7.67 23.92 -3.73
N GLN A 259 8.13 24.29 -4.94
CA GLN A 259 9.54 24.11 -5.32
C GLN A 259 10.49 24.73 -4.30
N THR A 260 10.20 25.96 -3.83
CA THR A 260 11.05 26.64 -2.84
C THR A 260 11.12 25.91 -1.50
N ILE A 261 10.02 25.28 -1.08
CA ILE A 261 9.98 24.47 0.13
C ILE A 261 10.76 23.17 -0.07
N LEU A 262 10.56 22.48 -1.20
CA LEU A 262 11.27 21.25 -1.52
C LEU A 262 12.80 21.46 -1.62
N GLU A 263 13.26 22.57 -2.21
CA GLU A 263 14.68 22.93 -2.24
C GLU A 263 15.25 23.12 -0.82
N LYS A 264 14.48 23.70 0.10
CA LYS A 264 14.88 23.83 1.50
C LYS A 264 14.90 22.49 2.23
N MET A 265 13.87 21.64 2.04
CA MET A 265 13.84 20.27 2.56
C MET A 265 15.07 19.50 2.06
N ARG A 266 15.35 19.56 0.76
CA ARG A 266 16.51 18.91 0.13
C ARG A 266 17.82 19.39 0.72
N LYS A 267 17.98 20.70 0.91
CA LYS A 267 19.17 21.29 1.55
C LYS A 267 19.35 20.82 2.99
N ASN A 268 18.26 20.70 3.75
CA ASN A 268 18.27 20.25 5.13
C ASN A 268 18.50 18.74 5.25
N SER A 269 18.00 17.96 4.29
CA SER A 269 18.02 16.51 4.30
C SER A 269 19.42 15.90 4.17
N TYR A 270 19.66 14.81 4.88
CA TYR A 270 20.80 13.92 4.75
C TYR A 270 20.84 13.29 3.35
N SER A 271 19.73 12.71 2.91
CA SER A 271 19.60 11.99 1.65
C SER A 271 18.21 12.19 1.01
N LEU A 272 18.11 11.88 -0.27
CA LEU A 272 16.83 11.69 -0.94
C LEU A 272 16.73 10.17 -1.11
N GLU A 273 15.73 9.54 -0.51
CA GLU A 273 15.70 8.09 -0.33
C GLU A 273 14.33 7.50 -0.64
N THR A 274 14.30 6.26 -1.10
CA THR A 274 13.05 5.50 -1.25
C THR A 274 12.92 4.47 -0.13
N ASP A 275 14.00 3.74 0.14
CA ASP A 275 14.01 2.61 1.08
C ASP A 275 15.10 2.72 2.16
N SER A 276 16.25 3.34 1.85
CA SER A 276 17.43 3.35 2.73
C SER A 276 17.22 4.11 4.05
N GLY A 277 16.18 4.94 4.15
CA GLY A 277 15.84 5.67 5.37
C GLY A 277 15.59 4.76 6.58
N LYS A 278 15.09 3.54 6.35
CA LYS A 278 14.85 2.53 7.39
C LYS A 278 16.14 2.17 8.13
N ALA A 279 17.16 1.74 7.38
CA ALA A 279 18.47 1.40 7.93
C ALA A 279 19.21 2.63 8.49
N ASP A 280 19.04 3.81 7.90
CA ASP A 280 19.66 5.05 8.39
C ASP A 280 19.08 5.47 9.77
N MET A 281 17.80 5.21 10.03
CA MET A 281 17.18 5.40 11.36
C MET A 281 17.70 4.39 12.39
N VAL A 282 17.72 3.10 12.05
CA VAL A 282 18.19 2.02 12.94
C VAL A 282 19.65 2.25 13.35
N THR A 283 20.50 2.65 12.38
CA THR A 283 21.92 2.94 12.64
C THR A 283 22.16 4.30 13.32
N GLY A 284 21.12 5.11 13.53
CA GLY A 284 21.22 6.44 14.13
C GLY A 284 21.93 7.49 13.27
N LYS A 285 22.12 7.26 11.96
CA LYS A 285 22.67 8.27 11.04
C LYS A 285 21.72 9.45 10.85
N VAL A 286 20.43 9.18 10.91
CA VAL A 286 19.35 10.16 10.91
C VAL A 286 18.47 9.93 12.12
N VAL A 287 17.84 10.99 12.61
CA VAL A 287 16.97 10.96 13.81
C VAL A 287 15.50 11.17 13.47
N LEU A 288 15.21 11.46 12.19
CA LEU A 288 13.88 11.71 11.65
C LEU A 288 13.81 11.24 10.19
N ASN A 289 12.78 10.48 9.85
CA ASN A 289 12.57 9.91 8.52
C ASN A 289 11.12 10.12 8.09
N MET A 290 10.91 10.78 6.94
CA MET A 290 9.61 10.84 6.28
C MET A 290 9.30 9.47 5.67
N GLN A 291 8.19 8.84 6.07
CA GLN A 291 7.99 7.42 5.79
C GLN A 291 6.53 7.01 5.59
N TRP A 292 6.30 6.02 4.72
CA TRP A 292 5.02 5.31 4.65
C TRP A 292 4.83 4.49 5.92
N SER A 293 3.60 4.38 6.41
CA SER A 293 3.31 3.76 7.71
C SER A 293 3.86 2.33 7.88
N GLY A 294 3.72 1.45 6.88
CA GLY A 294 4.24 0.08 6.98
C GLY A 294 5.77 0.01 7.03
N ASP A 295 6.47 0.77 6.18
CA ASP A 295 7.93 0.95 6.30
C ASP A 295 8.33 1.54 7.65
N GLY A 296 7.48 2.39 8.23
CA GLY A 296 7.69 2.97 9.56
C GLY A 296 7.61 1.93 10.67
N VAL A 297 6.68 0.98 10.56
CA VAL A 297 6.55 -0.16 11.48
C VAL A 297 7.77 -1.05 11.39
N TYR A 298 8.16 -1.45 10.17
CA TYR A 298 9.39 -2.22 9.94
C TYR A 298 10.62 -1.52 10.55
N THR A 299 10.73 -0.20 10.37
CA THR A 299 11.84 0.58 10.95
C THR A 299 11.85 0.53 12.47
N MET A 300 10.67 0.60 13.11
CA MET A 300 10.54 0.50 14.57
C MET A 300 10.89 -0.92 15.05
N ASP A 301 10.41 -1.97 14.36
CA ASP A 301 10.72 -3.37 14.69
C ASP A 301 12.22 -3.67 14.61
N GLU A 302 12.88 -3.26 13.52
CA GLU A 302 14.32 -3.46 13.35
C GLU A 302 15.14 -2.69 14.39
N ALA A 303 14.71 -1.48 14.76
CA ALA A 303 15.39 -0.68 15.77
C ALA A 303 15.26 -1.30 17.18
N GLU A 304 14.11 -1.89 17.51
CA GLU A 304 13.87 -2.54 18.79
C GLU A 304 14.78 -3.75 19.02
N LYS A 305 15.14 -4.50 17.97
CA LYS A 305 16.10 -5.62 18.05
C LYS A 305 17.46 -5.21 18.63
N ASP A 306 17.85 -3.96 18.41
CA ASP A 306 19.07 -3.35 18.94
C ASP A 306 18.83 -2.46 20.17
N GLY A 307 17.62 -2.48 20.74
CA GLY A 307 17.24 -1.70 21.92
C GLY A 307 17.05 -0.20 21.67
N LEU A 308 16.89 0.22 20.40
CA LEU A 308 16.61 1.60 20.03
C LEU A 308 15.11 1.83 19.93
N GLU A 309 14.58 2.64 20.85
CA GLU A 309 13.18 3.04 20.80
C GLU A 309 12.95 4.15 19.77
N LEU A 310 12.18 3.86 18.72
CA LEU A 310 11.69 4.85 17.74
C LEU A 310 10.18 5.07 17.88
N SER A 311 9.63 6.17 17.36
CA SER A 311 8.19 6.46 17.41
C SER A 311 7.70 6.95 16.06
N TYR A 312 6.38 6.92 15.87
CA TYR A 312 5.73 7.39 14.64
C TYR A 312 4.79 8.56 14.93
N ALA A 313 4.77 9.55 14.04
CA ALA A 313 3.88 10.69 14.13
C ALA A 313 3.29 11.05 12.77
N VAL A 314 2.01 11.42 12.77
CA VAL A 314 1.34 12.00 11.60
C VAL A 314 1.00 13.45 11.93
N PRO A 315 1.64 14.43 11.24
CA PRO A 315 1.44 15.85 11.50
C PRO A 315 -0.03 16.32 11.46
N GLU A 316 -0.31 17.40 12.19
CA GLU A 316 -1.66 17.85 12.50
C GLU A 316 -2.35 18.59 11.35
N GLU A 317 -1.58 19.23 10.48
CA GLU A 317 -2.12 19.97 9.34
C GLU A 317 -2.63 19.06 8.21
N GLY A 318 -2.20 17.79 8.17
CA GLY A 318 -2.73 16.78 7.25
C GLY A 318 -1.66 15.84 6.71
N SER A 319 -2.08 14.80 5.98
CA SER A 319 -1.16 13.81 5.39
C SER A 319 -1.70 13.15 4.11
N ASN A 320 -0.86 12.37 3.44
CA ASN A 320 -1.26 11.48 2.35
C ASN A 320 -1.95 10.24 2.93
N LEU A 321 -3.14 9.92 2.41
CA LEU A 321 -3.79 8.62 2.57
C LEU A 321 -3.55 7.83 1.28
N TRP A 322 -2.74 6.78 1.35
CA TRP A 322 -2.28 6.04 0.19
C TRP A 322 -2.91 4.63 0.15
N PHE A 323 -3.07 4.11 -1.07
CA PHE A 323 -3.59 2.77 -1.30
C PHE A 323 -2.91 2.13 -2.50
N ASP A 324 -2.61 0.84 -2.39
CA ASP A 324 -2.33 0.00 -3.55
C ASP A 324 -3.53 -0.91 -3.82
N GLY A 325 -3.77 -1.23 -5.08
CA GLY A 325 -4.90 -2.07 -5.44
C GLY A 325 -4.77 -2.74 -6.79
N PHE A 326 -5.25 -3.97 -6.85
CA PHE A 326 -5.31 -4.76 -8.07
C PHE A 326 -6.33 -4.19 -9.05
N CYS A 327 -5.95 -4.07 -10.31
CA CYS A 327 -6.83 -3.70 -11.41
C CYS A 327 -6.58 -4.57 -12.65
N MET A 328 -7.66 -4.92 -13.34
CA MET A 328 -7.62 -5.78 -14.52
C MET A 328 -7.33 -4.95 -15.77
N MET A 329 -6.32 -5.35 -16.53
CA MET A 329 -5.91 -4.65 -17.75
C MET A 329 -6.74 -5.11 -18.95
N LYS A 330 -7.31 -4.19 -19.72
CA LYS A 330 -8.14 -4.53 -20.89
C LYS A 330 -7.40 -5.35 -21.94
N ASN A 331 -6.15 -4.99 -22.23
CA ASN A 331 -5.36 -5.70 -23.25
C ASN A 331 -5.01 -7.14 -22.84
N GLY A 332 -4.98 -7.46 -21.54
CA GLY A 332 -4.80 -8.82 -21.05
C GLY A 332 -6.10 -9.62 -20.90
N ILE A 333 -7.16 -8.97 -20.41
CA ILE A 333 -8.41 -9.63 -19.96
C ILE A 333 -9.58 -9.52 -20.94
N SER A 334 -9.73 -8.41 -21.68
CA SER A 334 -10.98 -8.13 -22.41
C SER A 334 -11.28 -9.20 -23.47
N GLY A 335 -12.45 -9.82 -23.38
CA GLY A 335 -12.89 -10.88 -24.29
C GLY A 335 -12.48 -12.30 -23.87
N ASP A 336 -11.69 -12.45 -22.81
CA ASP A 336 -11.27 -13.74 -22.26
C ASP A 336 -11.93 -13.96 -20.88
N ALA A 337 -13.05 -14.70 -20.89
CA ALA A 337 -13.81 -14.98 -19.67
C ALA A 337 -13.03 -15.84 -18.67
N LYS A 338 -12.16 -16.74 -19.16
CA LYS A 338 -11.37 -17.63 -18.30
C LYS A 338 -10.30 -16.85 -17.55
N LYS A 339 -9.56 -15.98 -18.26
CA LYS A 339 -8.62 -15.05 -17.61
C LYS A 339 -9.30 -14.08 -16.66
N LYS A 340 -10.48 -13.54 -17.02
CA LYS A 340 -11.25 -12.67 -16.13
C LYS A 340 -11.62 -13.40 -14.82
N GLN A 341 -12.07 -14.64 -14.92
CA GLN A 341 -12.33 -15.48 -13.76
C GLN A 341 -11.07 -15.73 -12.94
N ALA A 342 -9.95 -16.10 -13.58
CA ALA A 342 -8.67 -16.34 -12.88
C ALA A 342 -8.16 -15.10 -12.14
N ALA A 343 -8.19 -13.93 -12.76
CA ALA A 343 -7.77 -12.67 -12.14
C ALA A 343 -8.64 -12.29 -10.92
N GLN A 344 -9.96 -12.41 -11.04
CA GLN A 344 -10.88 -12.16 -9.93
C GLN A 344 -10.72 -13.21 -8.81
N ALA A 345 -10.50 -14.47 -9.17
CA ALA A 345 -10.26 -15.54 -8.22
C ALA A 345 -8.95 -15.34 -7.46
N PHE A 346 -7.89 -14.84 -8.11
CA PHE A 346 -6.63 -14.48 -7.48
C PHE A 346 -6.84 -13.42 -6.39
N ILE A 347 -7.46 -12.28 -6.72
CA ILE A 347 -7.75 -11.21 -5.75
C ILE A 347 -8.59 -11.76 -4.59
N ASN A 348 -9.59 -12.57 -4.90
CA ASN A 348 -10.46 -13.14 -3.89
C ASN A 348 -9.75 -14.16 -2.99
N TYR A 349 -8.83 -14.96 -3.54
CA TYR A 349 -8.02 -15.93 -2.81
C TYR A 349 -7.09 -15.26 -1.81
N ILE A 350 -6.34 -14.25 -2.24
CA ILE A 350 -5.43 -13.51 -1.35
C ILE A 350 -6.19 -12.68 -0.31
N SER A 351 -7.47 -12.40 -0.55
CA SER A 351 -8.37 -11.70 0.39
C SER A 351 -8.98 -12.61 1.46
N ARG A 352 -8.71 -13.92 1.43
CA ARG A 352 -9.11 -14.81 2.52
C ARG A 352 -8.43 -14.35 3.82
N PRO A 353 -9.11 -14.34 4.99
CA PRO A 353 -8.54 -13.81 6.22
C PRO A 353 -7.20 -14.43 6.63
N ASP A 354 -7.02 -15.73 6.43
CA ASP A 354 -5.76 -16.43 6.72
C ASP A 354 -4.63 -15.98 5.77
N ASN A 355 -4.92 -15.85 4.47
CA ASN A 355 -3.96 -15.34 3.49
C ASN A 355 -3.63 -13.85 3.72
N VAL A 356 -4.63 -13.04 4.10
CA VAL A 356 -4.44 -11.63 4.45
C VAL A 356 -3.47 -11.50 5.62
N ILE A 357 -3.69 -12.24 6.70
CA ILE A 357 -2.83 -12.20 7.89
C ILE A 357 -1.42 -12.68 7.54
N ARG A 358 -1.32 -13.81 6.84
CA ARG A 358 -0.05 -14.34 6.35
C ARG A 358 0.73 -13.29 5.55
N ASN A 359 0.05 -12.58 4.66
CA ASN A 359 0.68 -11.57 3.83
C ASN A 359 1.07 -10.33 4.63
N MET A 360 0.20 -9.82 5.50
CA MET A 360 0.50 -8.65 6.36
C MET A 360 1.70 -8.93 7.27
N TYR A 361 1.83 -10.16 7.77
CA TYR A 361 2.98 -10.58 8.56
C TYR A 361 4.28 -10.53 7.75
N TYR A 362 4.26 -11.04 6.51
CA TYR A 362 5.42 -11.00 5.62
C TYR A 362 5.80 -9.57 5.19
N VAL A 363 4.81 -8.79 4.73
CA VAL A 363 5.07 -7.48 4.11
C VAL A 363 5.19 -6.33 5.10
N GLY A 364 4.68 -6.47 6.32
CA GLY A 364 4.63 -5.42 7.34
C GLY A 364 3.62 -4.29 7.07
N TYR A 365 2.83 -4.35 6.00
CA TYR A 365 1.77 -3.38 5.68
C TYR A 365 0.38 -3.85 6.10
N THR A 366 -0.55 -2.90 6.26
CA THR A 366 -1.94 -3.19 6.61
C THR A 366 -2.79 -3.41 5.37
N SER A 367 -3.47 -4.56 5.32
CA SER A 367 -4.43 -4.88 4.27
C SER A 367 -5.68 -4.01 4.36
N VAL A 368 -6.35 -3.77 3.21
CA VAL A 368 -7.69 -3.15 3.19
C VAL A 368 -8.79 -4.09 3.71
N ILE A 369 -8.50 -5.38 3.87
CA ILE A 369 -9.46 -6.40 4.28
C ILE A 369 -9.58 -6.40 5.81
N ALA A 370 -10.80 -6.15 6.30
CA ALA A 370 -11.17 -6.22 7.71
C ALA A 370 -11.65 -7.62 8.15
N GLY A 371 -11.79 -8.56 7.23
CA GLY A 371 -12.17 -9.96 7.52
C GLY A 371 -13.66 -10.26 7.40
N GLY A 372 -14.52 -9.25 7.24
CA GLY A 372 -15.96 -9.42 7.02
C GLY A 372 -16.63 -10.11 8.21
N ASP A 373 -17.19 -11.30 7.99
CA ASP A 373 -17.79 -12.11 9.07
C ASP A 373 -16.75 -12.85 9.94
N SER A 374 -15.46 -12.78 9.58
CA SER A 374 -14.36 -13.37 10.33
C SER A 374 -13.67 -12.33 11.22
N ASN A 375 -13.57 -12.61 12.52
CA ASN A 375 -12.79 -11.78 13.44
C ASN A 375 -11.27 -12.03 13.36
N LEU A 376 -10.78 -12.92 12.48
CA LEU A 376 -9.36 -13.30 12.47
C LEU A 376 -8.42 -12.12 12.25
N VAL A 377 -8.77 -11.18 11.37
CA VAL A 377 -7.94 -9.99 11.11
C VAL A 377 -7.87 -9.09 12.34
N PHE A 378 -8.99 -8.89 13.05
CA PHE A 378 -9.00 -8.12 14.30
C PHE A 378 -8.16 -8.79 15.39
N ARG A 379 -8.25 -10.12 15.50
CA ARG A 379 -7.44 -10.89 16.45
C ARG A 379 -5.97 -10.88 16.11
N TYR A 380 -5.61 -10.81 14.83
CA TYR A 380 -4.22 -10.61 14.44
C TYR A 380 -3.72 -9.22 14.84
N ALA A 381 -4.54 -8.17 14.71
CA ALA A 381 -4.18 -6.85 15.23
C ALA A 381 -3.99 -6.86 16.76
N ASP A 382 -4.83 -7.59 17.50
CA ASP A 382 -4.67 -7.83 18.93
C ASP A 382 -3.41 -8.64 19.25
N TRP A 383 -3.11 -9.68 18.47
CA TRP A 383 -1.87 -10.46 18.61
C TRP A 383 -0.60 -9.62 18.37
N CYS A 384 -0.64 -8.64 17.46
CA CYS A 384 0.50 -7.76 17.21
C CYS A 384 0.67 -6.64 18.25
N TYR A 385 -0.43 -6.07 18.75
CA TYR A 385 -0.38 -4.79 19.49
C TYR A 385 -1.11 -4.79 20.83
N GLY A 386 -1.86 -5.86 21.11
CA GLY A 386 -2.56 -6.06 22.37
C GLY A 386 -1.59 -6.10 23.53
N ALA A 387 -2.03 -5.61 24.67
CA ALA A 387 -1.27 -5.64 25.91
C ALA A 387 -1.20 -7.07 26.45
N GLU A 388 -0.01 -7.46 26.90
CA GLU A 388 0.17 -8.69 27.67
C GLU A 388 -0.57 -8.60 29.02
N GLU A 389 -0.88 -9.75 29.65
CA GLU A 389 -1.67 -9.80 30.89
C GLU A 389 -1.02 -9.03 32.07
N ASP A 390 0.29 -8.84 32.06
CA ASP A 390 1.06 -8.14 33.09
C ASP A 390 1.37 -6.67 32.76
N GLU A 391 0.90 -6.14 31.64
CA GLU A 391 1.06 -4.73 31.27
C GLU A 391 0.21 -3.81 32.17
N GLU A 392 0.87 -2.99 32.98
CA GLU A 392 0.18 -2.11 33.93
C GLU A 392 -0.42 -0.85 33.27
N GLU A 393 0.19 -0.37 32.17
CA GLU A 393 -0.16 0.88 31.53
C GLU A 393 -0.81 0.67 30.16
N VAL A 394 -2.09 0.29 30.16
CA VAL A 394 -2.86 0.09 28.94
C VAL A 394 -3.70 1.30 28.55
N SER A 395 -4.14 1.34 27.29
CA SER A 395 -5.12 2.28 26.78
C SER A 395 -6.03 1.65 25.72
N PRO A 396 -7.33 1.99 25.71
CA PRO A 396 -8.24 1.50 24.68
C PRO A 396 -7.92 2.16 23.33
N TYR A 397 -7.85 1.35 22.28
CA TYR A 397 -7.58 1.81 20.91
C TYR A 397 -8.72 1.37 19.97
N ASP A 398 -9.52 2.33 19.50
CA ASP A 398 -10.75 2.08 18.75
C ASP A 398 -10.50 1.87 17.25
N LEU A 399 -10.68 0.62 16.80
CA LEU A 399 -10.58 0.19 15.40
C LEU A 399 -11.94 -0.02 14.74
N SER A 400 -13.04 0.38 15.39
CA SER A 400 -14.40 0.15 14.90
C SER A 400 -14.63 0.76 13.52
N TYR A 401 -13.98 1.88 13.18
CA TYR A 401 -14.09 2.49 11.85
C TYR A 401 -13.63 1.55 10.73
N PHE A 402 -12.64 0.70 11.01
CA PHE A 402 -12.02 -0.19 10.05
C PHE A 402 -12.79 -1.51 9.95
N PHE A 403 -13.21 -2.07 11.09
CA PHE A 403 -13.83 -3.41 11.15
C PHE A 403 -15.35 -3.41 11.09
N SER A 404 -16.01 -2.30 11.39
CA SER A 404 -17.47 -2.27 11.54
C SER A 404 -18.13 -1.29 10.58
N GLY A 405 -19.25 -1.71 9.98
CA GLY A 405 -20.13 -0.81 9.25
C GLY A 405 -20.99 0.00 10.22
N ALA A 406 -21.60 1.08 9.76
CA ALA A 406 -22.44 2.00 10.57
C ALA A 406 -23.63 1.35 11.33
N LYS A 407 -23.87 0.04 11.17
CA LYS A 407 -24.97 -0.73 11.76
C LYS A 407 -24.56 -1.69 12.88
N GLU A 408 -23.28 -1.80 13.22
CA GLU A 408 -22.81 -2.75 14.25
C GLU A 408 -22.68 -2.13 15.65
N THR A 409 -22.60 -3.02 16.65
CA THR A 409 -22.50 -2.69 18.08
C THR A 409 -21.27 -1.85 18.40
N LYS A 410 -21.49 -0.71 19.05
CA LYS A 410 -20.44 0.13 19.65
C LYS A 410 -19.53 -0.75 20.54
N ASN A 411 -18.23 -0.53 20.43
CA ASN A 411 -17.16 -1.11 21.26
C ASN A 411 -16.78 -2.59 20.97
N LYS A 412 -17.17 -3.18 19.84
CA LYS A 412 -16.75 -4.56 19.49
C LYS A 412 -15.27 -4.66 19.10
N TYR A 413 -14.73 -3.63 18.44
CA TYR A 413 -13.38 -3.64 17.87
C TYR A 413 -12.51 -2.58 18.53
N VAL A 414 -12.30 -2.74 19.84
CA VAL A 414 -11.42 -1.91 20.66
C VAL A 414 -10.33 -2.81 21.21
N LEU A 415 -9.07 -2.50 20.91
CA LEU A 415 -7.92 -3.19 21.49
C LEU A 415 -7.59 -2.57 22.85
N GLU A 416 -7.07 -3.35 23.78
CA GLU A 416 -6.31 -2.81 24.92
C GLU A 416 -4.84 -2.90 24.54
N VAL A 417 -4.17 -1.76 24.34
CA VAL A 417 -2.77 -1.71 23.90
C VAL A 417 -1.89 -1.06 24.98
N PRO A 418 -0.59 -1.40 25.07
CA PRO A 418 0.34 -0.64 25.90
C PRO A 418 0.31 0.84 25.53
N LYS A 419 0.36 1.75 26.50
CA LYS A 419 0.31 3.21 26.24
C LYS A 419 1.39 3.69 25.29
N SER A 420 2.56 3.05 25.30
CA SER A 420 3.65 3.33 24.37
C SER A 420 3.24 3.12 22.91
N GLN A 421 2.40 2.12 22.62
CA GLN A 421 1.96 1.78 21.27
C GLN A 421 1.11 2.88 20.61
N VAL A 422 0.38 3.68 21.39
CA VAL A 422 -0.48 4.77 20.88
C VAL A 422 0.29 5.81 20.05
N SER A 423 1.62 5.91 20.22
CA SER A 423 2.51 6.73 19.39
C SER A 423 3.55 5.93 18.59
N ARG A 424 3.28 4.64 18.36
CA ARG A 424 4.18 3.69 17.65
C ARG A 424 3.39 2.88 16.61
N GLN A 425 3.55 1.56 16.59
CA GLN A 425 3.21 0.67 15.49
C GLN A 425 1.71 0.61 15.25
N VAL A 426 0.88 0.46 16.30
CA VAL A 426 -0.58 0.43 16.11
C VAL A 426 -1.10 1.73 15.49
N SER A 427 -0.52 2.89 15.85
CA SER A 427 -0.89 4.18 15.28
C SER A 427 -0.42 4.38 13.84
N ALA A 428 0.65 3.70 13.44
CA ALA A 428 1.12 3.68 12.06
C ALA A 428 0.24 2.77 11.20
N GLN A 429 -0.06 1.56 11.65
CA GLN A 429 -0.82 0.54 10.92
C GLN A 429 -2.31 0.84 10.84
N TYR A 430 -2.88 1.26 11.97
CA TYR A 430 -4.28 1.62 12.09
C TYR A 430 -4.41 3.05 12.62
N PRO A 431 -4.17 4.08 11.77
CA PRO A 431 -4.25 5.48 12.20
C PRO A 431 -5.59 5.81 12.84
N GLU A 432 -5.56 6.67 13.85
CA GLU A 432 -6.80 7.13 14.48
C GLU A 432 -7.73 7.83 13.47
N GLN A 433 -9.04 7.77 13.72
CA GLN A 433 -10.02 8.50 12.89
C GLN A 433 -9.71 10.01 12.78
N SER A 434 -9.09 10.59 13.80
CA SER A 434 -8.63 11.99 13.77
C SER A 434 -7.62 12.22 12.64
N VAL A 435 -6.70 11.27 12.41
CA VAL A 435 -5.69 11.28 11.35
C VAL A 435 -6.36 11.10 9.99
N LEU A 436 -7.28 10.14 9.90
CA LEU A 436 -8.00 9.84 8.66
C LEU A 436 -8.82 11.03 8.14
N LYS A 437 -9.47 11.78 9.05
CA LYS A 437 -10.24 12.99 8.70
C LYS A 437 -9.39 14.12 8.12
N ARG A 438 -8.10 14.16 8.45
CA ARG A 438 -7.14 15.15 7.95
C ARG A 438 -6.18 14.60 6.91
N SER A 439 -6.41 13.37 6.42
CA SER A 439 -5.61 12.77 5.36
C SER A 439 -6.39 12.77 4.05
N ALA A 440 -5.70 13.00 2.94
CA ALA A 440 -6.32 13.05 1.62
C ALA A 440 -5.62 12.11 0.66
N VAL A 441 -6.41 11.53 -0.23
CA VAL A 441 -5.90 10.75 -1.36
C VAL A 441 -5.41 11.70 -2.44
N MET A 442 -4.20 11.46 -2.92
CA MET A 442 -3.65 12.25 -4.01
C MET A 442 -4.23 11.79 -5.36
N GLN A 443 -4.78 12.74 -6.11
CA GLN A 443 -5.46 12.48 -7.39
C GLN A 443 -4.48 12.36 -8.55
N CYS A 444 -4.90 11.67 -9.62
CA CYS A 444 -4.13 11.70 -10.86
C CYS A 444 -4.11 13.11 -11.47
N PHE A 445 -2.92 13.70 -11.61
CA PHE A 445 -2.82 15.06 -12.15
C PHE A 445 -3.10 15.11 -13.66
N SER A 446 -3.47 16.30 -14.14
CA SER A 446 -3.60 16.57 -15.58
C SER A 446 -2.24 16.39 -16.29
N GLY A 447 -2.25 16.17 -17.61
CA GLY A 447 -1.03 16.05 -18.39
C GLY A 447 -0.14 17.30 -18.32
N GLU A 448 -0.73 18.49 -18.19
CA GLU A 448 0.01 19.74 -18.02
C GLU A 448 0.62 19.85 -16.61
N ALA A 449 -0.18 19.59 -15.57
CA ALA A 449 0.27 19.60 -14.19
C ALA A 449 1.41 18.58 -13.96
N ASN A 450 1.28 17.37 -14.48
CA ASN A 450 2.33 16.35 -14.45
C ASN A 450 3.64 16.85 -15.06
N ARG A 451 3.61 17.48 -16.25
CA ARG A 451 4.81 18.04 -16.87
C ARG A 451 5.43 19.16 -16.03
N ARG A 452 4.61 20.02 -15.45
CA ARG A 452 5.06 21.14 -14.60
C ARG A 452 5.75 20.63 -13.34
N ILE A 453 5.11 19.70 -12.63
CA ILE A 453 5.61 19.09 -11.40
C ILE A 453 6.87 18.25 -11.69
N SER A 454 6.89 17.48 -12.79
CA SER A 454 8.09 16.71 -13.17
C SER A 454 9.30 17.61 -13.45
N ARG A 455 9.11 18.74 -14.16
CA ARG A 455 10.20 19.71 -14.38
C ARG A 455 10.67 20.35 -13.08
N MET A 456 9.74 20.64 -12.17
CA MET A 456 10.05 21.15 -10.84
C MET A 456 10.89 20.12 -10.06
N TRP A 457 10.49 18.85 -10.06
CA TRP A 457 11.20 17.78 -9.36
C TRP A 457 12.62 17.56 -9.87
N ILE A 458 12.83 17.61 -11.19
CA ILE A 458 14.17 17.55 -11.79
C ILE A 458 15.07 18.65 -11.22
N ARG A 459 14.56 19.87 -11.03
CA ARG A 459 15.33 20.97 -10.45
C ARG A 459 15.67 20.72 -8.99
N VAL A 460 14.70 20.24 -8.20
CA VAL A 460 14.90 19.89 -6.78
C VAL A 460 15.95 18.79 -6.63
N ARG A 461 15.93 17.77 -7.48
CA ARG A 461 16.91 16.66 -7.44
C ARG A 461 18.32 17.08 -7.84
N CYS A 462 18.46 18.04 -8.75
CA CYS A 462 19.75 18.56 -9.19
C CYS A 462 20.36 19.60 -8.24
N PHE A 463 19.60 20.04 -7.22
CA PHE A 463 20.03 20.94 -6.16
C PHE A 463 20.70 20.16 -5.02
#